data_AF-A0A7G8D6Y9-F1
#
_entry.id   AF-A0A7G8D6Y9-F1
#
_cell.length_a   1.000
_cell.length_b   1.000
_cell.length_c   1.000
_cell.angle_alpha   90.00
_cell.angle_beta   90.00
_cell.angle_gamma   90.00
#
_symmetry.space_group_name_H-M   'P 1'
#
loop_
_entity.id
_entity.type
_entity.pdbx_description
1 polymer ?
#
loop_
_entity_poly.entity_id
_entity_poly.type
_entity_poly.pdbx_seq_one_letter_code
_entity_poly.pdbx_strand_id
1 'polypeptide(L)'
;MIPSTLSSRLSLYGLVGVAAAAVHALVLLALGLVMPLWLANPLAFLAASLAGYLGHARFTFRQETGGQRFARRWLVIQYAINLTVSGVLPLALPNSLGEPVRVAILVFTPTALNALIWSRAARFSRRRRDHLITPLRHADDLGLSPATNKAILELASLGRLDSSSLLVNGPVAAEGFHAWQKLKQTHPQLQICLHLCLTEGPSSADPALLPDLVDAHGYLKRSFGQWLLLSLLPRRHPSRIRIEKQLGLEIDAQIQKFRNFCADAPIHLDGHQHIHLVPIVLKAALARAADNGITWMRLTEEPLPTGLPLRFWGDAIRQLGLLKWLVLQLLSRKARPAIHRCGLASNQSFAGVLFTGQMAGAPMLAAWKELSSADPQPGSTPPLLLAHPAGPLDIDLATVGFAVSQPFAASTWRQREWRALQDL
;
A
#
# COMPACT_ATOMS: atom_id res chain seq x y z
N MET A 1 -36.34 -8.13 11.81
CA MET A 1 -35.58 -6.88 11.62
C MET A 1 -36.22 -6.13 10.46
N ILE A 2 -36.84 -4.98 10.71
CA ILE A 2 -37.61 -4.24 9.70
C ILE A 2 -36.62 -3.51 8.78
N PRO A 3 -36.67 -3.68 7.45
CA PRO A 3 -35.90 -2.85 6.52
C PRO A 3 -36.33 -1.38 6.73
N SER A 4 -35.37 -0.50 7.02
CA SER A 4 -35.66 0.92 7.22
C SER A 4 -36.18 1.49 5.91
N THR A 5 -37.44 1.93 5.86
CA THR A 5 -37.96 2.70 4.71
C THR A 5 -37.12 3.96 4.52
N LEU A 6 -37.03 4.48 3.30
CA LEU A 6 -36.30 5.74 3.01
C LEU A 6 -36.73 6.86 3.98
N SER A 7 -38.02 6.94 4.27
CA SER A 7 -38.60 7.86 5.26
C SER A 7 -37.98 7.71 6.65
N SER A 8 -37.95 6.49 7.21
CA SER A 8 -37.33 6.25 8.54
C SER A 8 -35.85 6.62 8.59
N ARG A 9 -35.11 6.43 7.49
CA ARG A 9 -33.70 6.81 7.39
C ARG A 9 -33.51 8.32 7.39
N LEU A 10 -34.35 9.05 6.66
CA LEU A 10 -34.35 10.52 6.67
C LEU A 10 -34.68 11.06 8.06
N SER A 11 -35.68 10.49 8.75
CA SER A 11 -36.02 10.89 10.12
C SER A 11 -34.86 10.66 11.10
N LEU A 12 -34.22 9.49 11.05
CA LEU A 12 -33.06 9.19 11.89
C LEU A 12 -31.85 10.09 11.56
N TYR A 13 -31.62 10.40 10.29
CA TYR A 13 -30.57 11.32 9.89
C TYR A 13 -30.83 12.72 10.47
N GLY A 14 -32.07 13.21 10.36
CA GLY A 14 -32.48 14.50 10.92
C GLY A 14 -32.31 14.55 12.44
N LEU A 15 -32.73 13.51 13.16
CA LEU A 15 -32.61 13.45 14.63
C LEU A 15 -31.13 13.47 15.08
N VAL A 16 -30.26 12.70 14.41
CA VAL A 16 -28.82 12.75 14.68
C VAL A 16 -28.24 14.14 14.37
N GLY A 17 -28.72 14.80 13.31
CA GLY A 17 -28.34 16.17 12.96
C GLY A 17 -28.70 17.19 14.05
N VAL A 18 -29.93 17.12 14.58
CA VAL A 18 -30.38 17.98 15.70
C VAL A 18 -29.54 17.75 16.94
N ALA A 19 -29.25 16.49 17.29
CA ALA A 19 -28.39 16.19 18.43
C ALA A 19 -26.96 16.74 18.23
N ALA A 20 -26.39 16.61 17.03
CA ALA A 20 -25.08 17.17 16.72
C ALA A 20 -25.07 18.71 16.81
N ALA A 21 -26.14 19.38 16.37
CA ALA A 21 -26.30 20.83 16.51
C ALA A 21 -26.40 21.27 17.99
N ALA A 22 -27.10 20.51 18.83
CA ALA A 22 -27.15 20.77 20.27
C ALA A 22 -25.76 20.63 20.91
N VAL A 23 -24.99 19.59 20.53
CA VAL A 23 -23.59 19.43 20.98
C VAL A 23 -22.74 20.61 20.54
N HIS A 24 -22.89 21.09 19.31
CA HIS A 24 -22.20 22.29 18.83
C HIS A 24 -22.48 23.49 19.74
N ALA A 25 -23.76 23.80 19.96
CA ALA A 25 -24.18 24.96 20.74
C ALA A 25 -23.65 24.91 22.18
N LEU A 26 -23.78 23.76 22.85
CA LEU A 26 -23.32 23.58 24.22
C LEU A 26 -21.80 23.71 24.36
N VAL A 27 -21.03 23.08 23.47
CA VAL A 27 -19.56 23.14 23.50
C VAL A 27 -19.08 24.55 23.15
N LEU A 28 -19.72 25.23 22.18
CA LEU A 28 -19.38 26.60 21.82
C LEU A 28 -19.61 27.56 22.99
N LEU A 29 -20.75 27.47 23.67
CA LEU A 29 -21.05 28.27 24.84
C LEU A 29 -20.04 28.02 25.96
N ALA A 30 -19.75 26.75 26.27
CA ALA A 30 -18.80 26.39 27.33
C ALA A 30 -17.37 26.86 27.04
N LEU A 31 -16.86 26.63 25.82
CA LEU A 31 -15.52 27.06 25.43
C LEU A 31 -15.43 28.58 25.29
N GLY A 32 -16.49 29.24 24.84
CA GLY A 32 -16.57 30.70 24.73
C GLY A 32 -16.40 31.44 26.06
N LEU A 33 -16.59 30.76 27.20
CA LEU A 33 -16.31 31.30 28.53
C LEU A 33 -14.80 31.38 28.85
N VAL A 34 -13.97 30.56 28.19
CA VAL A 34 -12.55 30.38 28.53
C VAL A 34 -11.59 30.69 27.37
N MET A 35 -12.09 30.85 26.15
CA MET A 35 -11.28 31.15 24.96
C MET A 35 -12.08 31.95 23.93
N PRO A 36 -11.41 32.69 23.02
CA PRO A 36 -12.11 33.50 22.03
C PRO A 36 -12.91 32.64 21.04
N LEU A 37 -14.02 33.19 20.54
CA LEU A 37 -14.97 32.48 19.67
C LEU A 37 -14.33 31.93 18.39
N TRP A 38 -13.34 32.61 17.83
CA TRP A 38 -12.63 32.13 16.62
C TRP A 38 -11.89 30.81 16.87
N LEU A 39 -11.50 30.52 18.12
CA LEU A 39 -10.88 29.26 18.52
C LEU A 39 -11.93 28.25 19.05
N ALA A 40 -12.92 28.72 19.81
CA ALA A 40 -13.98 27.88 20.37
C ALA A 40 -14.85 27.25 19.27
N ASN A 41 -15.15 27.99 18.19
CA ASN A 41 -16.07 27.56 17.14
C ASN A 41 -15.56 26.34 16.35
N PRO A 42 -14.31 26.29 15.83
CA PRO A 42 -13.77 25.07 15.23
C PRO A 42 -13.78 23.85 16.16
N LEU A 43 -13.52 24.04 17.47
CA LEU A 43 -13.53 22.95 18.45
C LEU A 43 -14.95 22.44 18.74
N ALA A 44 -15.93 23.33 18.87
CA ALA A 44 -17.34 22.97 18.97
C ALA A 44 -17.82 22.23 17.71
N PHE A 45 -17.36 22.67 16.53
CA PHE A 45 -17.62 22.01 15.26
C PHE A 45 -17.04 20.60 15.18
N LEU A 46 -15.83 20.39 15.71
CA LEU A 46 -15.23 19.07 15.82
C LEU A 46 -16.05 18.16 16.74
N ALA A 47 -16.51 18.67 17.88
CA ALA A 47 -17.36 17.92 18.81
C ALA A 47 -18.70 17.51 18.18
N ALA A 48 -19.35 18.43 17.45
CA ALA A 48 -20.56 18.14 16.69
C ALA A 48 -20.32 17.09 15.58
N SER A 49 -19.19 17.18 14.88
CA SER A 49 -18.80 16.20 13.85
C SER A 49 -18.58 14.81 14.44
N LEU A 50 -17.96 14.71 15.63
CA LEU A 50 -17.81 13.46 16.39
C LEU A 50 -19.16 12.88 16.82
N ALA A 51 -20.06 13.71 17.33
CA ALA A 51 -21.41 13.31 17.72
C ALA A 51 -22.19 12.76 16.51
N GLY A 52 -22.13 13.46 15.37
CA GLY A 52 -22.72 13.02 14.10
C GLY A 52 -22.13 11.69 13.62
N TYR A 53 -20.80 11.55 13.62
CA TYR A 53 -20.11 10.31 13.24
C TYR A 53 -20.58 9.11 14.07
N LEU A 54 -20.66 9.25 15.39
CA LEU A 54 -21.10 8.17 16.29
C LEU A 54 -22.60 7.89 16.13
N GLY A 55 -23.42 8.94 16.05
CA GLY A 55 -24.86 8.83 15.90
C GLY A 55 -25.26 8.17 14.59
N HIS A 56 -24.68 8.59 13.47
CA HIS A 56 -24.95 8.01 12.16
C HIS A 56 -24.48 6.57 12.05
N ALA A 57 -23.32 6.22 12.63
CA ALA A 57 -22.83 4.83 12.64
C ALA A 57 -23.73 3.91 13.47
N ARG A 58 -24.29 4.41 14.59
CA ARG A 58 -25.07 3.61 15.53
C ARG A 58 -26.56 3.55 15.21
N PHE A 59 -27.13 4.59 14.63
CA PHE A 59 -28.57 4.70 14.40
C PHE A 59 -28.90 4.74 12.91
N THR A 60 -28.44 5.77 12.18
CA THR A 60 -28.86 6.01 10.79
C THR A 60 -28.42 4.93 9.80
N PHE A 61 -27.18 4.44 9.93
CA PHE A 61 -26.57 3.47 9.01
C PHE A 61 -26.17 2.18 9.72
N ARG A 62 -26.83 1.84 10.83
CA ARG A 62 -26.52 0.65 11.64
C ARG A 62 -26.58 -0.63 10.80
N GLN A 63 -27.52 -0.71 9.87
CA GLN A 63 -27.68 -1.86 8.99
C GLN A 63 -26.46 -2.03 8.08
N GLU A 64 -25.91 -0.95 7.54
CA GLU A 64 -24.72 -0.92 6.68
C GLU A 64 -23.40 -1.09 7.44
N THR A 65 -23.31 -0.61 8.68
CA THR A 65 -22.09 -0.72 9.49
C THR A 65 -22.03 -2.01 10.30
N GLY A 66 -23.16 -2.69 10.51
CA GLY A 66 -23.24 -3.84 11.41
C GLY A 66 -23.01 -3.47 12.87
N GLY A 67 -23.27 -2.21 13.23
CA GLY A 67 -22.99 -1.67 14.56
C GLY A 67 -21.54 -1.27 14.80
N GLN A 68 -20.66 -1.38 13.80
CA GLN A 68 -19.27 -0.90 13.88
C GLN A 68 -19.17 0.60 13.61
N ARG A 69 -18.06 1.21 14.01
CA ARG A 69 -17.75 2.60 13.67
C ARG A 69 -17.36 2.73 12.19
N PHE A 70 -17.65 3.89 11.57
CA PHE A 70 -17.12 4.19 10.24
C PHE A 70 -15.58 4.20 10.24
N ALA A 71 -14.96 4.14 9.06
CA ALA A 71 -13.54 4.43 8.97
C ALA A 71 -13.26 5.90 9.35
N ARG A 72 -12.29 6.15 10.24
CA ARG A 72 -11.98 7.49 10.78
C ARG A 72 -11.69 8.54 9.70
N ARG A 73 -11.18 8.13 8.54
CA ARG A 73 -10.96 9.01 7.38
C ARG A 73 -12.21 9.77 6.96
N TRP A 74 -13.40 9.18 7.11
CA TRP A 74 -14.67 9.84 6.77
C TRP A 74 -14.97 11.02 7.70
N LEU A 75 -14.66 10.90 9.00
CA LEU A 75 -14.75 12.00 9.94
C LEU A 75 -13.77 13.13 9.58
N VAL A 76 -12.53 12.79 9.24
CA VAL A 76 -11.51 13.80 8.84
C VAL A 76 -11.95 14.53 7.57
N ILE A 77 -12.40 13.79 6.55
CA ILE A 77 -12.93 14.36 5.29
C ILE A 77 -14.12 15.28 5.58
N GLN A 78 -15.07 14.82 6.38
CA GLN A 78 -16.24 15.60 6.78
C GLN A 78 -15.86 16.91 7.48
N TYR A 79 -14.99 16.81 8.49
CA TYR A 79 -14.54 17.96 9.26
C TYR A 79 -13.81 18.98 8.38
N ALA A 80 -12.88 18.52 7.53
CA ALA A 80 -12.15 19.38 6.61
C ALA A 80 -13.06 20.05 5.58
N ILE A 81 -13.96 19.30 4.94
CA ILE A 81 -14.93 19.85 3.97
C ILE A 81 -15.80 20.90 4.63
N ASN A 82 -16.33 20.62 5.82
CA ASN A 82 -17.20 21.56 6.51
C ASN A 82 -16.44 22.82 6.92
N LEU A 83 -15.23 22.71 7.45
CA LEU A 83 -14.42 23.88 7.81
C LEU A 83 -14.16 24.76 6.57
N THR A 84 -13.79 24.14 5.45
CA THR A 84 -13.54 24.85 4.18
C THR A 84 -14.82 25.48 3.64
N VAL A 85 -15.92 24.73 3.58
CA VAL A 85 -17.20 25.23 3.03
C VAL A 85 -17.76 26.34 3.91
N SER A 86 -17.79 26.17 5.23
CA SER A 86 -18.26 27.20 6.15
C SER A 86 -17.38 28.43 6.17
N GLY A 87 -16.08 28.32 5.87
CA GLY A 87 -15.17 29.46 5.74
C GLY A 87 -15.25 30.18 4.39
N VAL A 88 -15.39 29.44 3.29
CA VAL A 88 -15.29 30.00 1.91
C VAL A 88 -16.65 30.35 1.32
N LEU A 89 -17.69 29.54 1.57
CA LEU A 89 -19.02 29.75 0.99
C LEU A 89 -19.63 31.13 1.31
N PRO A 90 -19.51 31.71 2.52
CA PRO A 90 -20.01 33.06 2.79
C PRO A 90 -19.41 34.15 1.91
N LEU A 91 -18.16 33.95 1.46
CA LEU A 91 -17.43 34.89 0.59
C LEU A 91 -17.82 34.74 -0.89
N ALA A 92 -18.33 33.58 -1.26
CA ALA A 92 -18.71 33.26 -2.64
C ALA A 92 -20.18 33.58 -2.97
N LEU A 93 -21.02 33.88 -1.97
CA LEU A 93 -22.44 34.16 -2.17
C LEU A 93 -22.66 35.60 -2.67
N PRO A 94 -23.44 35.81 -3.75
CA PRO A 94 -23.77 37.14 -4.24
C PRO A 94 -24.47 37.99 -3.18
N ASN A 95 -24.07 39.25 -3.06
CA ASN A 95 -24.75 40.24 -2.20
C ASN A 95 -26.19 40.55 -2.65
N SER A 96 -26.58 40.13 -3.87
CA SER A 96 -27.94 40.25 -4.40
C SER A 96 -28.90 39.20 -3.86
N LEU A 97 -28.42 38.18 -3.15
CA LEU A 97 -29.28 37.19 -2.48
C LEU A 97 -29.89 37.79 -1.22
N GLY A 98 -31.20 37.63 -1.04
CA GLY A 98 -31.86 38.00 0.21
C GLY A 98 -31.31 37.23 1.40
N GLU A 99 -31.18 37.90 2.55
CA GLU A 99 -30.62 37.33 3.78
C GLU A 99 -31.24 35.98 4.21
N PRO A 100 -32.57 35.76 4.13
CA PRO A 100 -33.16 34.45 4.45
C PRO A 100 -32.64 33.32 3.55
N VAL A 101 -32.47 33.59 2.26
CA VAL A 101 -31.96 32.61 1.28
C VAL A 101 -30.48 32.35 1.52
N ARG A 102 -29.71 33.40 1.82
CA ARG A 102 -28.29 33.31 2.13
C ARG A 102 -28.05 32.43 3.37
N VAL A 103 -28.79 32.68 4.46
CA VAL A 103 -28.74 31.86 5.68
C VAL A 103 -29.11 30.41 5.39
N ALA A 104 -30.19 30.18 4.61
CA ALA A 104 -30.59 28.83 4.23
C ALA A 104 -29.47 28.08 3.48
N ILE A 105 -28.82 28.72 2.51
CA ILE A 105 -27.69 28.11 1.77
C ILE A 105 -26.55 27.75 2.73
N LEU A 106 -26.13 28.68 3.59
CA LEU A 106 -25.02 28.47 4.53
C LEU A 106 -25.28 27.33 5.52
N VAL A 107 -26.53 27.13 5.95
CA VAL A 107 -26.91 26.07 6.90
C VAL A 107 -27.10 24.72 6.19
N PHE A 108 -27.77 24.69 5.04
CA PHE A 108 -28.14 23.43 4.38
C PHE A 108 -27.03 22.84 3.52
N THR A 109 -26.10 23.65 2.97
CA THR A 109 -25.01 23.11 2.14
C THR A 109 -24.07 22.15 2.89
N PRO A 110 -23.49 22.49 4.06
CA PRO A 110 -22.69 21.54 4.84
C PRO A 110 -23.49 20.29 5.25
N THR A 111 -24.77 20.47 5.58
CA THR A 111 -25.67 19.36 5.96
C THR A 111 -25.89 18.38 4.81
N ALA A 112 -26.11 18.88 3.59
CA ALA A 112 -26.25 18.06 2.39
C ALA A 112 -24.94 17.34 2.03
N LEU A 113 -23.79 18.04 2.12
CA LEU A 113 -22.48 17.43 1.91
C LEU A 113 -22.21 16.31 2.93
N ASN A 114 -22.53 16.53 4.21
CA ASN A 114 -22.44 15.50 5.25
C ASN A 114 -23.28 14.28 4.91
N ALA A 115 -24.50 14.47 4.38
CA ALA A 115 -25.38 13.36 4.02
C ALA A 115 -24.77 12.51 2.89
N LEU A 116 -24.16 13.16 1.90
CA LEU A 116 -23.42 12.49 0.82
C LEU A 116 -22.20 11.73 1.35
N ILE A 117 -21.42 12.35 2.25
CA ILE A 117 -20.24 11.74 2.88
C ILE A 117 -20.63 10.49 3.66
N TRP A 118 -21.64 10.59 4.55
CA TRP A 118 -22.09 9.45 5.34
C TRP A 118 -22.74 8.35 4.50
N SER A 119 -23.49 8.71 3.46
CA SER A 119 -24.03 7.73 2.52
C SER A 119 -22.91 6.99 1.78
N ARG A 120 -21.83 7.68 1.42
CA ARG A 120 -20.64 7.05 0.83
C ARG A 120 -19.90 6.18 1.86
N ALA A 121 -19.77 6.63 3.10
CA ALA A 121 -19.18 5.87 4.20
C ALA A 121 -19.97 4.59 4.55
N ALA A 122 -21.30 4.66 4.50
CA ALA A 122 -22.21 3.53 4.70
C ALA A 122 -22.09 2.51 3.58
N ARG A 123 -22.13 2.95 2.32
CA ARG A 123 -21.88 2.07 1.17
C ARG A 123 -20.51 1.39 1.26
N PHE A 124 -19.48 2.16 1.62
CA PHE A 124 -18.15 1.59 1.86
C PHE A 124 -18.17 0.52 2.96
N SER A 125 -18.81 0.79 4.10
CA SER A 125 -18.88 -0.15 5.23
C SER A 125 -19.68 -1.41 4.90
N ARG A 126 -20.77 -1.29 4.14
CA ARG A 126 -21.58 -2.42 3.68
C ARG A 126 -20.78 -3.32 2.73
N ARG A 127 -20.12 -2.74 1.73
CA ARG A 127 -19.30 -3.50 0.76
C ARG A 127 -18.28 -4.41 1.43
N ARG A 128 -17.57 -3.88 2.44
CA ARG A 128 -16.58 -4.65 3.21
C ARG A 128 -17.13 -5.84 3.99
N ARG A 129 -18.45 -5.89 4.20
CA ARG A 129 -19.10 -7.04 4.85
C ARG A 129 -19.66 -8.02 3.83
N ASP A 130 -20.15 -7.52 2.71
CA ASP A 130 -20.85 -8.33 1.71
C ASP A 130 -19.87 -9.09 0.80
N HIS A 131 -18.62 -8.61 0.63
CA HIS A 131 -17.61 -9.24 -0.24
C HIS A 131 -16.29 -9.42 0.52
N LEU A 132 -15.79 -10.66 0.55
CA LEU A 132 -14.47 -11.00 1.07
C LEU A 132 -13.69 -11.75 0.00
N ILE A 133 -12.57 -11.17 -0.42
CA ILE A 133 -11.54 -11.85 -1.20
C ILE A 133 -10.48 -12.34 -0.21
N THR A 134 -9.87 -13.49 -0.46
CA THR A 134 -8.71 -13.92 0.31
C THR A 134 -7.45 -13.31 -0.32
N PRO A 135 -6.72 -12.41 0.36
CA PRO A 135 -5.45 -11.91 -0.13
C PRO A 135 -4.40 -13.03 -0.21
N LEU A 136 -3.50 -12.94 -1.19
CA LEU A 136 -2.33 -13.80 -1.28
C LEU A 136 -1.26 -13.32 -0.30
N ARG A 137 -0.63 -14.26 0.40
CA ARG A 137 0.50 -14.01 1.30
C ARG A 137 1.80 -14.19 0.54
N HIS A 138 2.67 -13.19 0.62
CA HIS A 138 3.90 -13.13 -0.14
C HIS A 138 5.10 -12.82 0.75
N ALA A 139 6.20 -13.53 0.53
CA ALA A 139 7.48 -13.25 1.17
C ALA A 139 8.56 -12.84 0.16
N ASP A 140 9.12 -11.63 0.32
CA ASP A 140 10.27 -11.19 -0.48
C ASP A 140 11.58 -11.80 0.09
N ASP A 141 12.68 -11.67 -0.68
CA ASP A 141 14.07 -12.03 -0.31
C ASP A 141 14.44 -13.52 -0.22
N LEU A 142 13.72 -14.43 -0.89
CA LEU A 142 14.20 -15.81 -1.03
C LEU A 142 15.58 -15.81 -1.73
N GLY A 143 16.55 -16.53 -1.17
CA GLY A 143 17.93 -16.57 -1.64
C GLY A 143 18.89 -15.61 -0.93
N LEU A 144 18.40 -14.71 -0.06
CA LEU A 144 19.25 -13.72 0.62
C LEU A 144 20.15 -14.34 1.70
N SER A 145 19.61 -15.23 2.53
CA SER A 145 20.36 -15.93 3.58
C SER A 145 19.73 -17.27 3.95
N PRO A 146 20.48 -18.22 4.53
CA PRO A 146 19.91 -19.50 4.97
C PRO A 146 18.77 -19.30 5.97
N ALA A 147 18.92 -18.37 6.92
CA ALA A 147 17.85 -18.00 7.85
C ALA A 147 16.58 -17.45 7.19
N THR A 148 16.72 -16.71 6.07
CA THR A 148 15.59 -16.22 5.28
C THR A 148 14.91 -17.36 4.53
N ASN A 149 15.71 -18.18 3.82
CA ASN A 149 15.21 -19.37 3.11
C ASN A 149 14.43 -20.28 4.04
N LYS A 150 14.98 -20.61 5.22
CA LYS A 150 14.33 -21.48 6.20
C LYS A 150 12.94 -20.98 6.58
N ALA A 151 12.80 -19.70 6.94
CA ALA A 151 11.53 -19.14 7.38
C ALA A 151 10.48 -19.15 6.25
N ILE A 152 10.88 -18.76 5.03
CA ILE A 152 10.00 -18.75 3.85
C ILE A 152 9.54 -20.17 3.50
N LEU A 153 10.47 -21.13 3.44
CA LEU A 153 10.17 -22.51 3.09
C LEU A 153 9.28 -23.18 4.14
N GLU A 154 9.51 -22.92 5.43
CA GLU A 154 8.66 -23.43 6.51
C GLU A 154 7.23 -22.91 6.36
N LEU A 155 7.05 -21.59 6.21
CA LEU A 155 5.73 -21.01 6.01
C LEU A 155 5.04 -21.53 4.74
N ALA A 156 5.78 -21.70 3.65
CA ALA A 156 5.24 -22.27 2.42
C ALA A 156 4.79 -23.73 2.61
N SER A 157 5.57 -24.56 3.32
CA SER A 157 5.20 -25.95 3.62
C SER A 157 3.96 -26.07 4.51
N LEU A 158 3.71 -25.07 5.36
CA LEU A 158 2.52 -24.98 6.21
C LEU A 158 1.30 -24.38 5.50
N GLY A 159 1.40 -24.02 4.21
CA GLY A 159 0.33 -23.34 3.48
C GLY A 159 0.04 -21.91 3.99
N ARG A 160 1.03 -21.30 4.66
CA ARG A 160 0.98 -19.92 5.18
C ARG A 160 1.58 -18.88 4.24
N LEU A 161 2.14 -19.32 3.12
CA LEU A 161 2.54 -18.48 2.00
C LEU A 161 1.95 -19.03 0.70
N ASP A 162 1.60 -18.11 -0.18
CA ASP A 162 1.09 -18.42 -1.52
C ASP A 162 2.16 -18.16 -2.59
N SER A 163 3.14 -17.29 -2.28
CA SER A 163 4.21 -16.95 -3.20
C SER A 163 5.45 -16.38 -2.50
N SER A 164 6.58 -16.37 -3.21
CA SER A 164 7.82 -15.72 -2.77
C SER A 164 8.62 -15.15 -3.94
N SER A 165 9.45 -14.14 -3.68
CA SER A 165 10.31 -13.52 -4.68
C SER A 165 11.77 -13.92 -4.49
N LEU A 166 12.37 -14.46 -5.54
CA LEU A 166 13.73 -14.97 -5.56
C LEU A 166 14.71 -13.88 -5.99
N LEU A 167 15.67 -13.56 -5.11
CA LEU A 167 16.87 -12.82 -5.44
C LEU A 167 17.85 -13.75 -6.13
N VAL A 168 17.89 -13.75 -7.47
CA VAL A 168 18.77 -14.64 -8.25
C VAL A 168 20.25 -14.42 -8.00
N ASN A 169 20.63 -13.23 -7.53
CA ASN A 169 22.00 -12.86 -7.16
C ASN A 169 22.28 -13.03 -5.66
N GLY A 170 21.32 -13.53 -4.89
CA GLY A 170 21.51 -13.84 -3.48
C GLY A 170 22.51 -14.98 -3.27
N PRO A 171 23.26 -14.98 -2.16
CA PRO A 171 24.32 -15.95 -1.89
C PRO A 171 23.82 -17.40 -1.80
N VAL A 172 22.55 -17.59 -1.43
CA VAL A 172 21.93 -18.92 -1.29
C VAL A 172 20.70 -19.07 -2.18
N ALA A 173 20.68 -18.37 -3.32
CA ALA A 173 19.57 -18.39 -4.28
C ALA A 173 19.29 -19.78 -4.85
N ALA A 174 20.33 -20.52 -5.25
CA ALA A 174 20.17 -21.86 -5.81
C ALA A 174 19.57 -22.84 -4.78
N GLU A 175 20.08 -22.83 -3.55
CA GLU A 175 19.53 -23.65 -2.45
C GLU A 175 18.06 -23.32 -2.19
N GLY A 176 17.74 -22.04 -2.02
CA GLY A 176 16.37 -21.57 -1.76
C GLY A 176 15.42 -21.95 -2.90
N PHE A 177 15.87 -21.81 -4.16
CA PHE A 177 15.09 -22.19 -5.33
C PHE A 177 14.83 -23.69 -5.40
N HIS A 178 15.84 -24.53 -5.25
CA HIS A 178 15.67 -25.99 -5.32
C HIS A 178 14.74 -26.50 -4.22
N ALA A 179 14.85 -25.96 -3.01
CA ALA A 179 13.93 -26.28 -1.92
C ALA A 179 12.50 -25.81 -2.22
N TRP A 180 12.33 -24.62 -2.80
CA TRP A 180 11.02 -24.12 -3.23
C TRP A 180 10.39 -25.01 -4.30
N GLN A 181 11.17 -25.44 -5.31
CA GLN A 181 10.68 -26.37 -6.35
C GLN A 181 10.25 -27.71 -5.78
N LYS A 182 10.98 -28.24 -4.78
CA LYS A 182 10.57 -29.45 -4.07
C LYS A 182 9.21 -29.26 -3.39
N LEU A 183 8.98 -28.12 -2.74
CA LEU A 183 7.66 -27.80 -2.16
C LEU A 183 6.56 -27.66 -3.22
N LYS A 184 6.86 -27.12 -4.41
CA LYS A 184 5.88 -27.02 -5.51
C LYS A 184 5.36 -28.38 -5.97
N GLN A 185 6.11 -29.46 -5.79
CA GLN A 185 5.65 -30.82 -6.14
C GLN A 185 4.47 -31.26 -5.27
N THR A 186 4.41 -30.82 -4.00
CA THR A 186 3.30 -31.12 -3.07
C THR A 186 2.33 -29.95 -2.91
N HIS A 187 2.73 -28.73 -3.28
CA HIS A 187 1.94 -27.50 -3.23
C HIS A 187 1.98 -26.78 -4.60
N PRO A 188 1.31 -27.34 -5.64
CA PRO A 188 1.41 -26.83 -7.02
C PRO A 188 0.93 -25.39 -7.20
N GLN A 189 0.14 -24.86 -6.27
CA GLN A 189 -0.35 -23.48 -6.26
C GLN A 189 0.75 -22.44 -5.98
N LEU A 190 1.86 -22.82 -5.34
CA LEU A 190 2.93 -21.91 -4.95
C LEU A 190 3.55 -21.21 -6.17
N GLN A 191 3.58 -19.87 -6.12
CA GLN A 191 4.18 -19.05 -7.18
C GLN A 191 5.54 -18.50 -6.76
N ILE A 192 6.44 -18.38 -7.73
CA ILE A 192 7.75 -17.77 -7.52
C ILE A 192 7.93 -16.61 -8.49
N CYS A 193 8.39 -15.48 -7.97
CA CYS A 193 8.64 -14.28 -8.76
C CYS A 193 10.15 -14.04 -8.89
N LEU A 194 10.57 -13.46 -10.01
CA LEU A 194 11.88 -12.83 -10.12
C LEU A 194 11.87 -11.55 -9.29
N HIS A 195 12.71 -11.51 -8.24
CA HIS A 195 12.95 -10.31 -7.43
C HIS A 195 14.05 -9.47 -8.07
N LEU A 196 13.70 -8.61 -9.02
CA LEU A 196 14.68 -7.78 -9.73
C LEU A 196 15.44 -6.88 -8.74
N CYS A 197 16.75 -7.06 -8.62
CA CYS A 197 17.58 -6.26 -7.73
C CYS A 197 18.56 -5.40 -8.53
N LEU A 198 18.52 -4.07 -8.32
CA LEU A 198 19.37 -3.12 -9.03
C LEU A 198 20.09 -2.15 -8.09
N THR A 199 20.07 -2.44 -6.79
CA THR A 199 20.50 -1.52 -5.74
C THR A 199 21.64 -2.02 -4.88
N GLU A 200 21.88 -3.33 -4.88
CA GLU A 200 22.95 -4.00 -4.15
C GLU A 200 23.16 -5.42 -4.71
N GLY A 201 24.17 -6.12 -4.19
CA GLY A 201 24.52 -7.47 -4.60
C GLY A 201 25.36 -7.52 -5.88
N PRO A 202 25.87 -8.70 -6.25
CA PRO A 202 26.63 -8.89 -7.49
C PRO A 202 25.75 -8.69 -8.72
N SER A 203 26.33 -8.14 -9.79
CA SER A 203 25.68 -8.10 -11.10
C SER A 203 25.50 -9.51 -11.68
N SER A 204 24.44 -9.72 -12.44
CA SER A 204 24.28 -10.93 -13.25
C SER A 204 25.03 -10.84 -14.58
N ALA A 205 25.08 -9.65 -15.20
CA ALA A 205 25.89 -9.45 -16.39
C ALA A 205 27.36 -9.23 -16.02
N ASP A 206 28.25 -9.40 -17.01
CA ASP A 206 29.68 -9.13 -16.86
C ASP A 206 29.90 -7.70 -16.35
N PRO A 207 30.53 -7.51 -15.18
CA PRO A 207 30.85 -6.20 -14.61
C PRO A 207 31.56 -5.26 -15.59
N ALA A 208 32.37 -5.79 -16.52
CA ALA A 208 33.08 -4.99 -17.53
C ALA A 208 32.12 -4.27 -18.50
N LEU A 209 30.92 -4.81 -18.70
CA LEU A 209 29.88 -4.20 -19.52
C LEU A 209 29.03 -3.17 -18.75
N LEU A 210 29.19 -3.08 -17.42
CA LEU A 210 28.34 -2.31 -16.52
C LEU A 210 29.09 -1.22 -15.71
N PRO A 211 30.06 -0.47 -16.26
CA PRO A 211 30.93 0.42 -15.47
C PRO A 211 30.18 1.52 -14.70
N ASP A 212 28.99 1.92 -15.15
CA ASP A 212 28.15 2.91 -14.45
C ASP A 212 27.22 2.29 -13.41
N LEU A 213 27.06 0.96 -13.35
CA LEU A 213 26.16 0.27 -12.43
C LEU A 213 26.87 -0.45 -11.30
N VAL A 214 28.10 -0.92 -11.52
CA VAL A 214 28.85 -1.72 -10.55
C VAL A 214 30.03 -0.96 -9.92
N ASP A 215 30.42 -1.34 -8.72
CA ASP A 215 31.65 -0.87 -8.06
C ASP A 215 32.88 -1.70 -8.46
N ALA A 216 34.02 -1.48 -7.79
CA ALA A 216 35.27 -2.19 -8.06
C ALA A 216 35.21 -3.70 -7.74
N HIS A 217 34.22 -4.14 -6.96
CA HIS A 217 34.00 -5.54 -6.61
C HIS A 217 32.95 -6.22 -7.51
N GLY A 218 32.39 -5.48 -8.48
CA GLY A 218 31.32 -5.98 -9.34
C GLY A 218 29.95 -5.94 -8.68
N TYR A 219 29.78 -5.20 -7.58
CA TYR A 219 28.51 -5.07 -6.89
C TYR A 219 27.73 -3.85 -7.37
N LEU A 220 26.41 -4.00 -7.49
CA LEU A 220 25.51 -2.93 -7.91
C LEU A 220 25.54 -1.80 -6.88
N LYS A 221 25.85 -0.59 -7.33
CA LYS A 221 26.14 0.56 -6.44
C LYS A 221 25.07 1.64 -6.40
N ARG A 222 23.97 1.48 -7.16
CA ARG A 222 22.99 2.54 -7.38
C ARG A 222 21.82 2.48 -6.41
N SER A 223 21.59 3.52 -5.61
CA SER A 223 20.42 3.56 -4.73
C SER A 223 19.11 3.78 -5.50
N PHE A 224 17.98 3.45 -4.87
CA PHE A 224 16.63 3.75 -5.40
C PHE A 224 16.49 5.22 -5.81
N GLY A 225 16.98 6.15 -4.97
CA GLY A 225 16.95 7.59 -5.24
C GLY A 225 17.74 7.97 -6.49
N GLN A 226 18.91 7.37 -6.71
CA GLN A 226 19.71 7.62 -7.91
C GLN A 226 18.99 7.13 -9.18
N TRP A 227 18.36 5.96 -9.14
CA TRP A 227 17.52 5.47 -10.25
C TRP A 227 16.32 6.40 -10.53
N LEU A 228 15.70 6.93 -9.48
CA LEU A 228 14.60 7.87 -9.61
C LEU A 228 15.07 9.19 -10.24
N LEU A 229 16.21 9.73 -9.81
CA LEU A 229 16.80 10.94 -10.38
C LEU A 229 17.17 10.75 -11.86
N LEU A 230 17.74 9.60 -12.24
CA LEU A 230 18.01 9.27 -13.64
C LEU A 230 16.75 9.28 -14.52
N SER A 231 15.59 8.95 -13.94
CA SER A 231 14.32 8.98 -14.66
C SER A 231 13.88 10.40 -15.03
N LEU A 232 14.37 11.42 -14.30
CA LEU A 232 14.08 12.84 -14.54
C LEU A 232 14.96 13.46 -15.63
N LEU A 233 16.12 12.86 -15.94
CA LEU A 233 16.99 13.36 -17.01
C LEU A 233 16.29 13.27 -18.39
N PRO A 234 16.54 14.20 -19.32
CA PRO A 234 16.01 14.11 -20.68
C PRO A 234 16.41 12.79 -21.36
N ARG A 235 15.51 12.20 -22.16
CA ARG A 235 15.77 10.92 -22.85
C ARG A 235 17.02 10.92 -23.74
N ARG A 236 17.39 12.09 -24.27
CA ARG A 236 18.59 12.28 -25.11
C ARG A 236 19.88 12.55 -24.32
N HIS A 237 19.80 12.62 -22.98
CA HIS A 237 20.97 12.89 -22.16
C HIS A 237 21.98 11.73 -22.28
N PRO A 238 23.26 11.98 -22.64
CA PRO A 238 24.23 10.93 -22.93
C PRO A 238 24.40 9.91 -21.79
N SER A 239 24.51 10.38 -20.54
CA SER A 239 24.61 9.49 -19.38
C SER A 239 23.38 8.61 -19.19
N ARG A 240 22.18 9.13 -19.49
CA ARG A 240 20.94 8.35 -19.40
C ARG A 240 20.92 7.25 -20.45
N ILE A 241 21.28 7.56 -21.70
CA ILE A 241 21.35 6.56 -22.78
C ILE A 241 22.34 5.45 -22.43
N ARG A 242 23.53 5.81 -21.95
CA ARG A 242 24.57 4.86 -21.56
C ARG A 242 24.10 3.94 -20.43
N ILE A 243 23.49 4.51 -19.39
CA ILE A 243 22.95 3.75 -18.26
C ILE A 243 21.74 2.90 -18.67
N GLU A 244 20.83 3.38 -19.54
CA GLU A 244 19.70 2.58 -20.04
C GLU A 244 20.18 1.31 -20.78
N LYS A 245 21.30 1.38 -21.51
CA LYS A 245 21.90 0.21 -22.17
C LYS A 245 22.43 -0.81 -21.15
N GLN A 246 23.21 -0.36 -20.16
CA GLN A 246 23.76 -1.22 -19.12
C GLN A 246 22.66 -1.84 -18.25
N LEU A 247 21.64 -1.06 -17.90
CA LEU A 247 20.44 -1.52 -17.20
C LEU A 247 19.76 -2.64 -17.96
N GLY A 248 19.67 -2.50 -19.28
CA GLY A 248 19.12 -3.53 -20.13
C GLY A 248 19.88 -4.86 -20.04
N LEU A 249 21.21 -4.81 -20.18
CA LEU A 249 22.09 -5.98 -20.06
C LEU A 249 21.93 -6.68 -18.71
N GLU A 250 21.86 -5.92 -17.62
CA GLU A 250 21.68 -6.49 -16.28
C GLU A 250 20.30 -7.14 -16.09
N ILE A 251 19.22 -6.52 -16.58
CA ILE A 251 17.88 -7.12 -16.53
C ILE A 251 17.84 -8.41 -17.36
N ASP A 252 18.41 -8.41 -18.58
CA ASP A 252 18.46 -9.60 -19.43
C ASP A 252 19.24 -10.73 -18.74
N ALA A 253 20.37 -10.41 -18.11
CA ALA A 253 21.17 -11.40 -17.38
C ALA A 253 20.45 -11.96 -16.14
N GLN A 254 19.74 -11.13 -15.36
CA GLN A 254 18.93 -11.61 -14.24
C GLN A 254 17.76 -12.48 -14.68
N ILE A 255 17.09 -12.11 -15.79
CA ILE A 255 16.03 -12.92 -16.39
C ILE A 255 16.60 -14.27 -16.84
N GLN A 256 17.75 -14.28 -17.52
CA GLN A 256 18.37 -15.54 -17.96
C GLN A 256 18.76 -16.42 -16.78
N LYS A 257 19.32 -15.83 -15.71
CA LYS A 257 19.66 -16.55 -14.49
C LYS A 257 18.41 -17.14 -13.82
N PHE A 258 17.30 -16.40 -13.81
CA PHE A 258 16.00 -16.91 -13.35
C PHE A 258 15.46 -18.05 -14.23
N ARG A 259 15.60 -17.95 -15.56
CA ARG A 259 15.20 -19.00 -16.51
C ARG A 259 16.00 -20.29 -16.33
N ASN A 260 17.29 -20.18 -16.00
CA ASN A 260 18.10 -21.35 -15.68
C ASN A 260 17.54 -22.15 -14.48
N PHE A 261 16.80 -21.48 -13.59
CA PHE A 261 16.08 -22.11 -12.50
C PHE A 261 14.68 -22.61 -12.93
N CYS A 262 13.89 -21.76 -13.58
CA CYS A 262 12.46 -22.00 -13.84
C CYS A 262 12.11 -22.62 -15.21
N ALA A 263 13.10 -22.88 -16.06
CA ALA A 263 12.92 -23.23 -17.47
C ALA A 263 11.99 -22.23 -18.19
N ASP A 264 11.07 -22.71 -19.03
CA ASP A 264 10.17 -21.90 -19.85
C ASP A 264 8.88 -21.47 -19.14
N ALA A 265 8.84 -21.52 -17.81
CA ALA A 265 7.67 -21.07 -17.05
C ALA A 265 7.43 -19.55 -17.23
N PRO A 266 6.15 -19.11 -17.27
CA PRO A 266 5.82 -17.68 -17.26
C PRO A 266 6.49 -16.94 -16.10
N ILE A 267 7.07 -15.77 -16.39
CA ILE A 267 7.79 -14.99 -15.39
C ILE A 267 6.85 -14.00 -14.73
N HIS A 268 6.76 -14.08 -13.40
CA HIS A 268 6.22 -13.03 -12.55
C HIS A 268 7.37 -12.15 -12.07
N LEU A 269 7.22 -10.83 -12.19
CA LEU A 269 8.29 -9.88 -11.84
C LEU A 269 7.84 -8.91 -10.74
N ASP A 270 8.72 -8.74 -9.76
CA ASP A 270 8.75 -7.58 -8.89
C ASP A 270 10.19 -7.12 -8.70
N GLY A 271 10.45 -6.30 -7.70
CA GLY A 271 11.78 -5.74 -7.51
C GLY A 271 12.10 -5.53 -6.05
N HIS A 272 13.38 -5.78 -5.74
CA HIS A 272 13.98 -5.41 -4.47
C HIS A 272 13.80 -3.92 -4.24
N GLN A 273 13.33 -3.55 -3.05
CA GLN A 273 12.97 -2.17 -2.71
C GLN A 273 11.96 -1.53 -3.71
N HIS A 274 11.19 -2.36 -4.42
CA HIS A 274 10.23 -1.99 -5.47
C HIS A 274 10.85 -1.21 -6.65
N ILE A 275 12.13 -1.49 -6.95
CA ILE A 275 12.89 -0.77 -7.96
C ILE A 275 12.28 -0.87 -9.37
N HIS A 276 11.55 -1.95 -9.66
CA HIS A 276 10.88 -2.19 -10.93
C HIS A 276 9.81 -1.14 -11.28
N LEU A 277 9.31 -0.39 -10.29
CA LEU A 277 8.35 0.69 -10.51
C LEU A 277 9.01 2.04 -10.87
N VAL A 278 10.33 2.15 -10.75
CA VAL A 278 11.04 3.38 -11.14
C VAL A 278 10.93 3.54 -12.67
N PRO A 279 10.58 4.72 -13.22
CA PRO A 279 10.17 4.84 -14.62
C PRO A 279 11.19 4.36 -15.65
N ILE A 280 12.49 4.59 -15.43
CA ILE A 280 13.57 4.10 -16.30
C ILE A 280 13.69 2.56 -16.27
N VAL A 281 13.52 1.95 -15.08
CA VAL A 281 13.57 0.50 -14.86
C VAL A 281 12.32 -0.16 -15.41
N LEU A 282 11.13 0.38 -15.10
CA LEU A 282 9.86 -0.10 -15.64
C LEU A 282 9.88 -0.15 -17.17
N LYS A 283 10.36 0.92 -17.82
CA LYS A 283 10.49 0.97 -19.28
C LYS A 283 11.42 -0.14 -19.79
N ALA A 284 12.56 -0.34 -19.13
CA ALA A 284 13.53 -1.36 -19.54
C ALA A 284 12.98 -2.78 -19.35
N ALA A 285 12.26 -3.04 -18.26
CA ALA A 285 11.61 -4.33 -17.99
C ALA A 285 10.45 -4.61 -18.96
N LEU A 286 9.58 -3.63 -19.21
CA LEU A 286 8.47 -3.77 -20.16
C LEU A 286 8.95 -3.99 -21.60
N ALA A 287 10.06 -3.38 -22.00
CA ALA A 287 10.67 -3.60 -23.31
C ALA A 287 11.17 -5.05 -23.52
N ARG A 288 11.33 -5.81 -22.43
CA ARG A 288 11.79 -7.21 -22.43
C ARG A 288 10.65 -8.19 -22.19
N ALA A 289 9.44 -7.71 -21.88
CA ALA A 289 8.39 -8.55 -21.32
C ALA A 289 7.93 -9.65 -22.28
N ALA A 290 7.66 -9.30 -23.54
CA ALA A 290 7.17 -10.26 -24.54
C ALA A 290 8.23 -11.34 -24.84
N ASP A 291 9.44 -10.93 -25.21
CA ASP A 291 10.53 -11.84 -25.62
C ASP A 291 10.96 -12.78 -24.48
N ASN A 292 10.79 -12.35 -23.23
CA ASN A 292 11.17 -13.12 -22.06
C ASN A 292 10.00 -13.81 -21.35
N GLY A 293 8.78 -13.76 -21.88
CA GLY A 293 7.63 -14.43 -21.28
C GLY A 293 7.24 -13.87 -19.91
N ILE A 294 7.43 -12.57 -19.67
CA ILE A 294 6.94 -11.90 -18.46
C ILE A 294 5.45 -11.67 -18.62
N THR A 295 4.65 -12.33 -17.79
CA THR A 295 3.18 -12.30 -17.86
C THR A 295 2.54 -11.51 -16.72
N TRP A 296 3.29 -11.22 -15.66
CA TRP A 296 2.79 -10.54 -14.47
C TRP A 296 3.81 -9.60 -13.86
N MET A 297 3.36 -8.44 -13.38
CA MET A 297 4.21 -7.49 -12.66
C MET A 297 3.51 -6.90 -11.42
N ARG A 298 4.23 -6.86 -10.30
CA ARG A 298 3.70 -6.33 -9.03
C ARG A 298 3.44 -4.82 -9.11
N LEU A 299 2.29 -4.40 -8.61
CA LEU A 299 1.99 -3.01 -8.24
C LEU A 299 1.94 -2.89 -6.72
N THR A 300 2.32 -1.73 -6.18
CA THR A 300 2.31 -1.47 -4.73
C THR A 300 1.23 -0.46 -4.36
N GLU A 301 0.04 -0.58 -4.96
CA GLU A 301 -1.11 0.26 -4.63
C GLU A 301 -1.71 -0.17 -3.30
N GLU A 302 -1.24 0.46 -2.23
CA GLU A 302 -1.65 0.13 -0.86
C GLU A 302 -2.79 1.03 -0.36
N PRO A 303 -4.01 0.50 -0.15
CA PRO A 303 -5.06 1.27 0.49
C PRO A 303 -4.67 1.55 1.96
N LEU A 304 -4.93 2.77 2.43
CA LEU A 304 -4.69 3.11 3.82
C LEU A 304 -5.55 2.23 4.75
N PRO A 305 -4.94 1.53 5.72
CA PRO A 305 -5.65 0.57 6.55
C PRO A 305 -6.67 1.27 7.45
N THR A 306 -7.82 0.64 7.61
CA THR A 306 -8.88 1.11 8.49
C THR A 306 -8.88 0.35 9.81
N GLY A 307 -9.20 1.04 10.91
CA GLY A 307 -9.21 0.44 12.25
C GLY A 307 -7.84 0.36 12.92
N LEU A 308 -6.78 0.85 12.27
CA LEU A 308 -5.45 0.91 12.86
C LEU A 308 -5.41 1.89 14.07
N PRO A 309 -4.89 1.47 15.24
CA PRO A 309 -4.73 2.36 16.39
C PRO A 309 -3.87 3.59 16.08
N LEU A 310 -4.18 4.74 16.71
CA LEU A 310 -3.52 6.03 16.40
C LEU A 310 -1.99 6.00 16.61
N ARG A 311 -1.51 5.24 17.60
CA ARG A 311 -0.06 5.12 17.89
C ARG A 311 0.76 4.69 16.66
N PHE A 312 0.23 3.77 15.85
CA PHE A 312 0.93 3.24 14.68
C PHE A 312 1.01 4.26 13.54
N TRP A 313 0.11 5.23 13.48
CA TRP A 313 0.23 6.34 12.51
C TRP A 313 1.42 7.24 12.85
N GLY A 314 1.70 7.45 14.15
CA GLY A 314 2.92 8.13 14.60
C GLY A 314 4.17 7.38 14.18
N ASP A 315 4.17 6.06 14.30
CA ASP A 315 5.30 5.21 13.90
C ASP A 315 5.52 5.23 12.38
N ALA A 316 4.44 5.16 11.60
CA ALA A 316 4.50 5.28 10.13
C ALA A 316 5.06 6.63 9.65
N ILE A 317 4.81 7.72 10.39
CA ILE A 317 5.42 9.03 10.10
C ILE A 317 6.91 9.01 10.45
N ARG A 318 7.26 8.58 11.67
CA ARG A 318 8.66 8.58 12.16
C ARG A 318 9.60 7.73 11.30
N GLN A 319 9.10 6.62 10.75
CA GLN A 319 9.86 5.71 9.91
C GLN A 319 9.81 6.07 8.42
N LEU A 320 9.27 7.25 8.07
CA LEU A 320 9.07 7.69 6.68
C LEU A 320 8.19 6.74 5.84
N GLY A 321 7.41 5.88 6.48
CA GLY A 321 6.50 4.94 5.82
C GLY A 321 5.43 5.64 4.99
N LEU A 322 4.90 6.78 5.45
CA LEU A 322 3.95 7.58 4.65
C LEU A 322 4.58 8.21 3.41
N LEU A 323 5.84 8.66 3.50
CA LEU A 323 6.58 9.21 2.36
C LEU A 323 6.83 8.11 1.33
N LYS A 324 7.33 6.94 1.79
CA LYS A 324 7.54 5.76 0.95
C LYS A 324 6.23 5.32 0.27
N TRP A 325 5.15 5.23 1.05
CA TRP A 325 3.81 4.93 0.56
C TRP A 325 3.37 5.91 -0.53
N LEU A 326 3.50 7.22 -0.31
CA LEU A 326 3.10 8.23 -1.30
C LEU A 326 3.88 8.09 -2.61
N VAL A 327 5.22 7.98 -2.53
CA VAL A 327 6.08 7.83 -3.72
C VAL A 327 5.69 6.59 -4.51
N LEU A 328 5.59 5.44 -3.85
CA LEU A 328 5.27 4.17 -4.51
C LEU A 328 3.83 4.09 -5.00
N GLN A 329 2.89 4.77 -4.32
CA GLN A 329 1.52 4.90 -4.77
C GLN A 329 1.43 5.68 -6.09
N LEU A 330 2.21 6.76 -6.24
CA LEU A 330 2.29 7.55 -7.47
C LEU A 330 2.99 6.76 -8.59
N LEU A 331 4.11 6.09 -8.29
CA LEU A 331 4.82 5.25 -9.27
C LEU A 331 3.94 4.11 -9.77
N SER A 332 3.22 3.41 -8.88
CA SER A 332 2.30 2.33 -9.25
C SER A 332 1.16 2.82 -10.14
N ARG A 333 0.52 3.95 -9.80
CA ARG A 333 -0.54 4.54 -10.63
C ARG A 333 -0.05 4.91 -12.03
N LYS A 334 1.19 5.38 -12.14
CA LYS A 334 1.82 5.68 -13.43
C LYS A 334 2.22 4.42 -14.20
N ALA A 335 2.61 3.36 -13.49
CA ALA A 335 3.04 2.09 -14.07
C ALA A 335 1.87 1.26 -14.62
N ARG A 336 0.72 1.25 -13.91
CA ARG A 336 -0.45 0.42 -14.24
C ARG A 336 -0.88 0.50 -15.71
N PRO A 337 -1.09 1.69 -16.32
CA PRO A 337 -1.47 1.75 -17.73
C PRO A 337 -0.38 1.27 -18.70
N ALA A 338 0.90 1.35 -18.31
CA ALA A 338 1.99 0.83 -19.12
C ALA A 338 2.06 -0.70 -19.06
N ILE A 339 1.91 -1.27 -17.87
CA ILE A 339 1.85 -2.73 -17.65
C ILE A 339 0.68 -3.35 -18.43
N HIS A 340 -0.53 -2.80 -18.30
CA HIS A 340 -1.70 -3.32 -19.02
C HIS A 340 -1.60 -3.19 -20.54
N ARG A 341 -0.99 -2.11 -21.07
CA ARG A 341 -0.77 -1.96 -22.52
C ARG A 341 0.19 -3.00 -23.09
N CYS A 342 1.09 -3.54 -22.28
CA CYS A 342 1.95 -4.65 -22.64
C CYS A 342 1.28 -6.02 -22.46
N GLY A 343 0.01 -6.07 -22.01
CA GLY A 343 -0.73 -7.33 -21.80
C GLY A 343 -0.42 -8.05 -20.49
N LEU A 344 0.32 -7.42 -19.56
CA LEU A 344 0.73 -8.04 -18.31
C LEU A 344 -0.39 -7.92 -17.26
N ALA A 345 -0.57 -9.00 -16.49
CA ALA A 345 -1.40 -8.98 -15.29
C ALA A 345 -0.67 -8.29 -14.12
N SER A 346 -1.43 -7.88 -13.10
CA SER A 346 -0.89 -7.34 -11.85
C SER A 346 -1.79 -7.69 -10.67
N ASN A 347 -1.29 -7.53 -9.44
CA ASN A 347 -2.14 -7.58 -8.25
C ASN A 347 -3.09 -6.38 -8.21
N GLN A 348 -4.32 -6.66 -7.77
CA GLN A 348 -5.35 -5.64 -7.64
C GLN A 348 -4.94 -4.53 -6.66
N SER A 349 -4.48 -4.94 -5.48
CA SER A 349 -4.03 -4.08 -4.40
C SER A 349 -2.89 -4.76 -3.63
N PHE A 350 -2.23 -3.99 -2.77
CA PHE A 350 -1.03 -4.41 -2.09
C PHE A 350 -1.05 -3.96 -0.62
N ALA A 351 -0.35 -4.62 0.28
CA ALA A 351 -0.03 -4.06 1.59
C ALA A 351 1.34 -4.51 2.07
N GLY A 352 2.04 -3.65 2.81
CA GLY A 352 3.41 -3.89 3.29
C GLY A 352 4.39 -2.75 2.97
N VAL A 353 3.95 -1.64 2.38
CA VAL A 353 4.80 -0.46 2.18
C VAL A 353 4.75 0.45 3.40
N LEU A 354 3.55 0.75 3.91
CA LEU A 354 3.35 1.70 5.00
C LEU A 354 4.10 1.29 6.28
N PHE A 355 4.17 -0.02 6.54
CA PHE A 355 4.87 -0.63 7.68
C PHE A 355 5.92 -1.63 7.21
N THR A 356 6.71 -1.27 6.17
CA THR A 356 7.78 -2.16 5.67
C THR A 356 8.66 -2.68 6.80
N GLY A 357 8.82 -4.00 6.87
CA GLY A 357 9.61 -4.66 7.90
C GLY A 357 9.01 -4.61 9.30
N GLN A 358 7.75 -4.19 9.44
CA GLN A 358 7.00 -4.20 10.71
C GLN A 358 5.59 -4.75 10.51
N MET A 359 5.43 -5.67 9.56
CA MET A 359 4.16 -6.33 9.26
C MET A 359 3.89 -7.45 10.26
N ALA A 360 3.59 -7.10 11.52
CA ALA A 360 3.17 -8.04 12.54
C ALA A 360 2.12 -7.41 13.48
N GLY A 361 1.24 -8.22 14.06
CA GLY A 361 0.19 -7.75 14.98
C GLY A 361 -0.83 -6.82 14.30
N ALA A 362 -1.12 -5.67 14.92
CA ALA A 362 -2.18 -4.77 14.46
C ALA A 362 -1.99 -4.21 13.04
N PRO A 363 -0.79 -3.76 12.61
CA PRO A 363 -0.52 -3.41 11.21
C PRO A 363 -0.91 -4.50 10.20
N MET A 364 -0.45 -5.74 10.42
CA MET A 364 -0.72 -6.86 9.52
C MET A 364 -2.22 -7.21 9.48
N LEU A 365 -2.89 -7.28 10.63
CA LEU A 365 -4.33 -7.56 10.69
C LEU A 365 -5.16 -6.47 10.02
N ALA A 366 -4.78 -5.20 10.20
CA ALA A 366 -5.47 -4.08 9.57
C ALA A 366 -5.26 -4.07 8.05
N ALA A 367 -4.04 -4.38 7.59
CA ALA A 367 -3.72 -4.57 6.18
C ALA A 367 -4.51 -5.72 5.57
N TRP A 368 -4.47 -6.91 6.19
CA TRP A 368 -5.23 -8.08 5.76
C TRP A 368 -6.72 -7.78 5.63
N LYS A 369 -7.31 -7.13 6.64
CA LYS A 369 -8.72 -6.74 6.62
C LYS A 369 -9.04 -5.69 5.57
N GLU A 370 -8.13 -4.76 5.27
CA GLU A 370 -8.33 -3.79 4.19
C GLU A 370 -8.29 -4.48 2.83
N LEU A 371 -7.28 -5.33 2.58
CA LEU A 371 -7.14 -6.08 1.34
C LEU A 371 -8.30 -7.05 1.10
N SER A 372 -8.72 -7.78 2.14
CA SER A 372 -9.82 -8.75 2.04
C SER A 372 -11.14 -8.09 1.64
N SER A 373 -11.27 -6.79 1.87
CA SER A 373 -12.48 -6.03 1.65
C SER A 373 -12.52 -5.27 0.33
N ALA A 374 -11.57 -5.54 -0.57
CA ALA A 374 -11.50 -4.95 -1.90
C ALA A 374 -12.54 -5.58 -2.84
N ASP A 375 -13.16 -4.78 -3.71
CA ASP A 375 -14.10 -5.24 -4.74
C ASP A 375 -13.31 -5.92 -5.88
N PRO A 376 -13.59 -7.17 -6.29
CA PRO A 376 -12.80 -7.85 -7.33
C PRO A 376 -12.64 -7.01 -8.59
N GLN A 377 -11.41 -6.87 -9.10
CA GLN A 377 -11.14 -6.17 -10.35
C GLN A 377 -10.90 -7.16 -11.50
N PRO A 378 -11.74 -7.15 -12.55
CA PRO A 378 -11.51 -7.97 -13.74
C PRO A 378 -10.11 -7.73 -14.33
N GLY A 379 -9.41 -8.80 -14.69
CA GLY A 379 -8.05 -8.71 -15.24
C GLY A 379 -6.94 -8.43 -14.23
N SER A 380 -7.24 -8.47 -12.92
CA SER A 380 -6.24 -8.41 -11.85
C SER A 380 -6.19 -9.71 -11.06
N THR A 381 -5.00 -10.07 -10.59
CA THR A 381 -4.82 -11.11 -9.58
C THR A 381 -5.28 -10.61 -8.20
N PRO A 382 -5.57 -11.51 -7.23
CA PRO A 382 -6.02 -11.10 -5.91
C PRO A 382 -5.07 -10.13 -5.20
N PRO A 383 -5.55 -9.40 -4.19
CA PRO A 383 -4.72 -8.55 -3.34
C PRO A 383 -3.50 -9.28 -2.76
N LEU A 384 -2.38 -8.58 -2.61
CA LEU A 384 -1.12 -9.17 -2.12
C LEU A 384 -0.72 -8.56 -0.77
N LEU A 385 -0.55 -9.39 0.26
CA LEU A 385 0.04 -9.02 1.54
C LEU A 385 1.53 -9.39 1.55
N LEU A 386 2.40 -8.39 1.60
CA LEU A 386 3.84 -8.58 1.70
C LEU A 386 4.30 -8.65 3.15
N ALA A 387 5.24 -9.56 3.40
CA ALA A 387 6.07 -9.65 4.58
C ALA A 387 7.51 -10.09 4.21
N HIS A 388 8.42 -10.03 5.17
CA HIS A 388 9.84 -10.37 5.06
C HIS A 388 10.22 -11.31 6.21
N PRO A 389 9.62 -12.51 6.30
CA PRO A 389 9.94 -13.46 7.37
C PRO A 389 11.40 -13.91 7.26
N ALA A 390 12.09 -14.03 8.40
CA ALA A 390 13.41 -14.67 8.50
C ALA A 390 13.70 -15.09 9.95
N GLY A 391 14.60 -16.06 10.11
CA GLY A 391 15.25 -16.34 11.40
C GLY A 391 16.29 -15.27 11.78
N PRO A 392 16.98 -15.39 12.93
CA PRO A 392 18.17 -14.58 13.22
C PRO A 392 19.19 -14.67 12.09
N LEU A 393 19.74 -13.53 11.66
CA LEU A 393 20.71 -13.50 10.57
C LEU A 393 21.99 -14.24 10.96
N ASP A 394 22.43 -15.13 10.07
CA ASP A 394 23.49 -16.12 10.27
C ASP A 394 24.72 -15.89 9.39
N ILE A 395 24.68 -14.87 8.52
CA ILE A 395 25.76 -14.48 7.60
C ILE A 395 25.93 -12.96 7.59
N ASP A 396 27.14 -12.49 7.28
CA ASP A 396 27.39 -11.07 7.01
C ASP A 396 27.10 -10.74 5.55
N LEU A 397 25.93 -10.17 5.29
CA LEU A 397 25.49 -9.80 3.94
C LEU A 397 26.36 -8.71 3.31
N ALA A 398 27.03 -7.88 4.11
CA ALA A 398 27.90 -6.83 3.56
C ALA A 398 29.09 -7.44 2.80
N THR A 399 29.61 -8.58 3.25
CA THR A 399 30.73 -9.28 2.60
C THR A 399 30.37 -9.88 1.24
N VAL A 400 29.09 -10.07 0.97
CA VAL A 400 28.57 -10.64 -0.28
C VAL A 400 27.82 -9.60 -1.13
N GLY A 401 28.08 -8.31 -0.86
CA GLY A 401 27.56 -7.19 -1.65
C GLY A 401 26.18 -6.68 -1.26
N PHE A 402 25.56 -7.23 -0.21
CA PHE A 402 24.21 -6.87 0.26
C PHE A 402 24.26 -5.98 1.52
N ALA A 403 25.15 -4.98 1.51
CA ALA A 403 25.37 -4.08 2.65
C ALA A 403 24.15 -3.19 2.97
N VAL A 404 23.31 -2.87 1.98
CA VAL A 404 22.10 -2.06 2.18
C VAL A 404 21.02 -2.89 2.89
N SER A 405 20.94 -4.18 2.59
CA SER A 405 20.03 -5.13 3.22
C SER A 405 20.48 -5.59 4.61
N GLN A 406 21.78 -5.52 4.94
CA GLN A 406 22.33 -6.01 6.21
C GLN A 406 21.55 -5.54 7.46
N PRO A 407 21.27 -4.24 7.67
CA PRO A 407 20.55 -3.78 8.87
C PRO A 407 19.11 -4.28 8.92
N PHE A 408 18.46 -4.38 7.76
CA PHE A 408 17.09 -4.86 7.64
C PHE A 408 16.99 -6.37 7.88
N ALA A 409 17.91 -7.14 7.30
CA ALA A 409 17.99 -8.59 7.48
C ALA A 409 18.29 -8.99 8.92
N ALA A 410 19.12 -8.21 9.63
CA ALA A 410 19.42 -8.41 11.04
C ALA A 410 18.29 -7.96 11.99
N SER A 411 17.26 -7.28 11.50
CA SER A 411 16.18 -6.74 12.33
C SER A 411 15.38 -7.84 13.03
N THR A 412 15.15 -7.66 14.34
CA THR A 412 14.29 -8.57 15.14
C THR A 412 12.83 -8.63 14.67
N TRP A 413 12.43 -7.70 13.80
CA TRP A 413 11.11 -7.72 13.20
C TRP A 413 10.92 -8.83 12.19
N ARG A 414 11.96 -9.30 11.48
CA ARG A 414 11.79 -10.40 10.51
C ARG A 414 11.32 -11.70 11.17
N GLN A 415 11.78 -11.95 12.40
CA GLN A 415 11.32 -13.10 13.21
C GLN A 415 9.89 -12.86 13.75
N ARG A 416 9.49 -11.60 14.00
CA ARG A 416 8.11 -11.26 14.37
C ARG A 416 7.15 -11.45 13.21
N GLU A 417 7.54 -11.06 11.99
CA GLU A 417 6.74 -11.28 10.78
C GLU A 417 6.62 -12.78 10.48
N TRP A 418 7.71 -13.54 10.67
CA TRP A 418 7.67 -15.00 10.55
C TRP A 418 6.61 -15.63 11.47
N ARG A 419 6.62 -15.29 12.76
CA ARG A 419 5.60 -15.77 13.71
C ARG A 419 4.19 -15.29 13.34
N ALA A 420 4.05 -14.02 12.98
CA ALA A 420 2.74 -13.45 12.66
C ALA A 420 2.07 -14.12 11.44
N LEU A 421 2.86 -14.54 10.44
CA LEU A 421 2.35 -15.29 9.30
C LEU A 421 1.94 -16.73 9.63
N GLN A 422 2.52 -17.35 10.66
CA GLN A 422 2.09 -18.69 11.09
C GLN A 422 0.64 -18.67 11.62
N ASP A 423 0.24 -17.55 12.22
CA ASP A 423 -1.07 -17.36 12.83
C ASP A 423 -2.13 -16.78 11.88
N LEU A 424 -1.71 -16.23 10.73
CA LEU A 424 -2.57 -15.59 9.72
C LEU A 424 -3.10 -16.60 8.69
#